data_AF-A0A944AW70-F1
#
_entry.id   AF-A0A944AW70-F1
#
_cell.length_a   1.000
_cell.length_b   1.000
_cell.length_c   1.000
_cell.angle_alpha   90.00
_cell.angle_beta   90.00
_cell.angle_gamma   90.00
#
_symmetry.space_group_name_H-M   'P 1'
#
loop_
_entity.id
_entity.type
_entity.pdbx_description
1 polymer ?
#
loop_
_entity_poly.entity_id
_entity_poly.type
_entity_poly.pdbx_seq_one_letter_code
_entity_poly.pdbx_strand_id
1 'polypeptide(L)'
;MIYFILYVAAGYVYFWINIIGARKYWVNALLITLLFVFISCLVQNVWFNISESKITVIHSLINLAVSEGLATAGFFAAYLVLTIRCRIEKSYDGYYIIGRSTKVRVTKITTIIFWLMLPVFIFFAVFSCARPNDRYIPGTVLFSMFALMCILMLITQAIPNAKVKNSKIWLRKGFAFYEHDLSEYKSSYCSTSGYYILTFSDKEYKIPSECVNLGFLLKLLEQVHNPYNNEVNVEKLISYIKKETKKPAVNLIPDTESVLDIFISKIGGLPYWDFKKEYPVDEDGVKMQLLCQLNFSECKVKNTVLPKSGILQFFISEKDSLYGVNFEDQTVQKNWRVVYHARIDKKLTADKIKKLNINEYVDENKTPILKHCALKFVQAESYLPSNILKFEELLTKGVEKVSKTYFKGSVFDLLGPTNLNPYAEKFYRTFSCNENSMLSYPEFCQDDPRENLTAKEAKYFDTVLLQLVSSCGDRNIMSWGDGGIANFFINSKALKEKDFSKILYNWDCF
;
A
#
# COMPACT_ATOMS: atom_id res chain seq x y z
N MET A 1 21.62 74.04 3.55
CA MET A 1 21.13 72.77 4.14
C MET A 1 19.64 72.54 3.87
N ILE A 2 18.76 73.50 4.15
CA ILE A 2 17.29 73.38 3.90
C ILE A 2 16.96 73.19 2.40
N TYR A 3 17.64 73.90 1.48
CA TYR A 3 17.46 73.71 0.03
C TYR A 3 17.92 72.34 -0.48
N PHE A 4 18.93 71.73 0.14
CA PHE A 4 19.41 70.39 -0.22
C PHE A 4 18.44 69.31 0.25
N ILE A 5 17.87 69.48 1.44
CA ILE A 5 16.84 68.58 1.99
C ILE A 5 15.54 68.67 1.18
N LEU A 6 15.15 69.87 0.74
CA LEU A 6 13.99 70.08 -0.15
C LEU A 6 14.23 69.49 -1.55
N TYR A 7 15.45 69.55 -2.09
CA TYR A 7 15.80 68.96 -3.38
C TYR A 7 15.82 67.41 -3.33
N VAL A 8 16.34 66.84 -2.24
CA VAL A 8 16.31 65.38 -2.00
C VAL A 8 14.90 64.89 -1.74
N ALA A 9 14.08 65.64 -0.98
CA ALA A 9 12.68 65.31 -0.76
C ALA A 9 11.85 65.42 -2.05
N ALA A 10 12.09 66.44 -2.89
CA ALA A 10 11.45 66.57 -4.20
C ALA A 10 11.87 65.45 -5.16
N GLY A 11 13.15 65.05 -5.15
CA GLY A 11 13.64 63.89 -5.90
C GLY A 11 13.03 62.56 -5.43
N TYR A 12 12.83 62.39 -4.13
CA TYR A 12 12.21 61.20 -3.54
C TYR A 12 10.69 61.15 -3.85
N VAL A 13 10.00 62.28 -3.76
CA VAL A 13 8.58 62.41 -4.14
C VAL A 13 8.42 62.20 -5.65
N TYR A 14 9.30 62.73 -6.49
CA TYR A 14 9.31 62.51 -7.94
C TYR A 14 9.60 61.04 -8.30
N PHE A 15 10.50 60.37 -7.58
CA PHE A 15 10.79 58.94 -7.72
C PHE A 15 9.56 58.08 -7.37
N TRP A 16 8.88 58.37 -6.26
CA TRP A 16 7.67 57.66 -5.86
C TRP A 16 6.45 57.96 -6.74
N ILE A 17 6.29 59.20 -7.22
CA ILE A 17 5.22 59.55 -8.19
C ILE A 17 5.43 58.82 -9.53
N ASN A 18 6.68 58.65 -10.00
CA ASN A 18 6.97 57.85 -11.19
C ASN A 18 6.77 56.34 -10.97
N ILE A 19 7.09 55.81 -9.79
CA ILE A 19 6.80 54.42 -9.41
C ILE A 19 5.29 54.17 -9.34
N ILE A 20 4.52 55.09 -8.76
CA ILE A 20 3.06 55.02 -8.66
C ILE A 20 2.39 55.23 -10.03
N GLY A 21 2.96 56.10 -10.88
CA GLY A 21 2.48 56.34 -12.26
C GLY A 21 2.70 55.16 -13.21
N ALA A 22 3.69 54.31 -12.94
CA ALA A 22 4.00 53.10 -13.72
C ALA A 22 3.19 51.86 -13.29
N ARG A 23 2.08 52.04 -12.53
CA ARG A 23 1.25 50.95 -11.98
C ARG A 23 0.87 49.88 -12.99
N LYS A 24 0.57 50.24 -14.25
CA LYS A 24 0.18 49.28 -15.30
C LYS A 24 1.33 48.35 -15.72
N TYR A 25 2.57 48.85 -15.71
CA TYR A 25 3.76 48.07 -16.05
C TYR A 25 4.26 47.20 -14.90
N TRP A 26 4.16 47.68 -13.66
CA TRP A 26 4.47 46.90 -12.46
C TRP A 26 3.49 45.75 -12.25
N VAL A 27 2.19 45.99 -12.42
CA VAL A 27 1.15 44.95 -12.31
C VAL A 27 1.35 43.90 -13.41
N ASN A 28 1.62 44.30 -14.66
CA ASN A 28 1.87 43.35 -15.76
C ASN A 28 3.19 42.58 -15.61
N ALA A 29 4.28 43.21 -15.17
CA ALA A 29 5.55 42.51 -14.94
C ALA A 29 5.48 41.55 -13.74
N LEU A 30 4.79 41.95 -12.66
CA LEU A 30 4.54 41.10 -11.50
C LEU A 30 3.60 39.94 -11.86
N LEU A 31 2.52 40.18 -12.62
CA LEU A 31 1.62 39.14 -13.11
C LEU A 31 2.34 38.18 -14.05
N ILE A 32 3.14 38.67 -15.00
CA ILE A 32 3.92 37.81 -15.92
C ILE A 32 4.92 36.96 -15.14
N THR A 33 5.59 37.54 -14.13
CA THR A 33 6.53 36.78 -13.31
C THR A 33 5.83 35.79 -12.40
N LEU A 34 4.73 36.18 -11.75
CA LEU A 34 3.91 35.27 -10.97
C LEU A 34 3.32 34.16 -11.85
N LEU A 35 2.93 34.45 -13.10
CA LEU A 35 2.48 33.46 -14.08
C LEU A 35 3.62 32.52 -14.49
N PHE A 36 4.83 33.03 -14.70
CA PHE A 36 6.03 32.23 -15.00
C PHE A 36 6.45 31.35 -13.82
N VAL A 37 6.45 31.88 -12.59
CA VAL A 37 6.71 31.14 -11.35
C VAL A 37 5.61 30.11 -11.12
N PHE A 38 4.34 30.48 -11.32
CA PHE A 38 3.21 29.58 -11.17
C PHE A 38 3.25 28.46 -12.22
N ILE A 39 3.57 28.74 -13.48
CA ILE A 39 3.73 27.73 -14.55
C ILE A 39 4.97 26.87 -14.34
N SER A 40 6.10 27.43 -13.85
CA SER A 40 7.30 26.64 -13.51
C SER A 40 7.02 25.71 -12.33
N CYS A 41 6.33 26.20 -11.29
CA CYS A 41 5.81 25.40 -10.19
C CYS A 41 4.73 24.42 -10.66
N LEU A 42 3.92 24.75 -11.67
CA LEU A 42 2.90 23.86 -12.25
C LEU A 42 3.57 22.73 -13.06
N VAL A 43 4.60 23.02 -13.85
CA VAL A 43 5.40 22.04 -14.59
C VAL A 43 6.23 21.17 -13.64
N GLN A 44 6.61 21.69 -12.47
CA GLN A 44 7.13 20.89 -11.36
C GLN A 44 6.03 20.05 -10.69
N ASN A 45 4.81 20.57 -10.48
CA ASN A 45 3.66 19.82 -9.95
C ASN A 45 2.95 18.90 -10.97
N VAL A 46 3.25 19.01 -12.27
CA VAL A 46 2.93 18.03 -13.33
C VAL A 46 3.59 16.68 -13.01
N TRP A 47 4.56 16.65 -12.10
CA TRP A 47 5.06 15.41 -11.52
C TRP A 47 4.02 14.66 -10.69
N PHE A 48 2.89 15.26 -10.23
CA PHE A 48 1.99 14.57 -9.29
C PHE A 48 0.46 14.62 -9.43
N ASN A 49 -0.23 15.50 -10.19
CA ASN A 49 -1.64 15.27 -10.68
C ASN A 49 -2.32 16.56 -11.18
N ILE A 50 -2.87 16.57 -12.41
CA ILE A 50 -3.79 17.62 -12.89
C ILE A 50 -4.92 17.02 -13.76
N SER A 51 -6.17 17.42 -13.50
CA SER A 51 -7.39 17.07 -14.27
C SER A 51 -7.71 18.06 -15.39
N GLU A 52 -8.53 17.63 -16.37
CA GLU A 52 -8.89 18.38 -17.59
C GLU A 52 -9.43 19.79 -17.37
N SER A 53 -10.11 20.05 -16.25
CA SER A 53 -10.70 21.36 -15.95
C SER A 53 -9.67 22.49 -15.82
N LYS A 54 -8.40 22.17 -15.51
CA LYS A 54 -7.32 23.15 -15.41
C LYS A 54 -6.73 23.53 -16.79
N ILE A 55 -6.95 22.74 -17.84
CA ILE A 55 -6.49 23.02 -19.21
C ILE A 55 -7.32 24.15 -19.84
N THR A 56 -8.61 24.20 -19.55
CA THR A 56 -9.53 25.25 -20.04
C THR A 56 -9.18 26.64 -19.50
N VAL A 57 -8.72 26.71 -18.24
CA VAL A 57 -8.26 27.96 -17.61
C VAL A 57 -6.98 28.50 -18.28
N ILE A 58 -6.09 27.60 -18.70
CA ILE A 58 -4.85 27.96 -19.40
C ILE A 58 -5.15 28.55 -20.79
N HIS A 59 -6.10 27.97 -21.52
CA HIS A 59 -6.55 28.49 -22.82
C HIS A 59 -7.11 29.92 -22.74
N SER A 60 -7.89 30.23 -21.70
CA SER A 60 -8.46 31.57 -21.49
C SER A 60 -7.39 32.63 -21.16
N LEU A 61 -6.37 32.28 -20.39
CA LEU A 61 -5.26 33.18 -20.05
C LEU A 61 -4.34 33.48 -21.25
N ILE A 62 -4.19 32.52 -22.17
CA ILE A 62 -3.41 32.69 -23.41
C ILE A 62 -4.11 33.68 -24.35
N ASN A 63 -5.42 33.56 -24.53
CA ASN A 63 -6.18 34.47 -25.38
C ASN A 63 -6.13 35.92 -24.86
N LEU A 64 -6.14 36.09 -23.53
CA LEU A 64 -5.99 37.40 -22.89
C LEU A 64 -4.61 38.02 -23.18
N ALA A 65 -3.53 37.24 -23.07
CA ALA A 65 -2.17 37.70 -23.33
C ALA A 65 -1.89 38.06 -24.81
N VAL A 66 -2.55 37.36 -25.74
CA VAL A 66 -2.47 37.64 -27.19
C VAL A 66 -3.21 38.93 -27.55
N SER A 67 -4.34 39.22 -26.89
CA SER A 67 -5.13 40.45 -27.16
C SER A 67 -4.46 41.75 -26.72
N GLU A 68 -3.49 41.71 -25.78
CA GLU A 68 -2.81 42.90 -25.25
C GLU A 68 -1.51 43.28 -25.99
N GLY A 69 -1.18 42.63 -27.11
CA GLY A 69 -0.10 43.08 -28.00
C GLY A 69 1.32 42.97 -27.42
N LEU A 70 1.57 41.97 -26.56
CA LEU A 70 2.91 41.68 -26.04
C LEU A 70 3.73 40.90 -27.09
N ALA A 71 4.68 41.56 -27.77
CA ALA A 71 5.55 40.91 -28.76
C ALA A 71 6.37 39.72 -28.20
N THR A 72 6.65 39.71 -26.90
CA THR A 72 7.24 38.57 -26.17
C THR A 72 6.29 37.39 -26.01
N ALA A 73 4.97 37.63 -25.94
CA ALA A 73 3.94 36.59 -25.97
C ALA A 73 3.77 35.99 -27.36
N GLY A 74 4.10 36.71 -28.44
CA GLY A 74 4.12 36.17 -29.82
C GLY A 74 5.22 35.12 -30.05
N PHE A 75 6.42 35.33 -29.49
CA PHE A 75 7.47 34.31 -29.48
C PHE A 75 7.11 33.10 -28.59
N PHE A 76 6.41 33.34 -27.48
CA PHE A 76 5.93 32.27 -26.61
C PHE A 76 4.74 31.50 -27.20
N ALA A 77 3.85 32.16 -27.95
CA ALA A 77 2.78 31.51 -28.71
C ALA A 77 3.36 30.67 -29.86
N ALA A 78 4.42 31.13 -30.53
CA ALA A 78 5.15 30.31 -31.50
C ALA A 78 5.85 29.10 -30.85
N TYR A 79 6.46 29.29 -29.66
CA TYR A 79 7.03 28.22 -28.83
C TYR A 79 5.97 27.21 -28.38
N LEU A 80 4.81 27.69 -27.92
CA LEU A 80 3.69 26.85 -27.48
C LEU A 80 3.04 26.13 -28.66
N VAL A 81 2.86 26.77 -29.82
CA VAL A 81 2.33 26.16 -31.05
C VAL A 81 3.28 25.10 -31.62
N LEU A 82 4.60 25.31 -31.52
CA LEU A 82 5.61 24.28 -31.81
C LEU A 82 5.56 23.12 -30.80
N THR A 83 5.24 23.39 -29.53
CA THR A 83 5.07 22.38 -28.48
C THR A 83 3.72 21.64 -28.60
N ILE A 84 2.66 22.29 -29.08
CA ILE A 84 1.29 21.76 -29.23
C ILE A 84 1.17 20.71 -30.34
N ARG A 85 2.13 20.64 -31.28
CA ARG A 85 2.19 19.53 -32.26
C ARG A 85 2.95 18.29 -31.78
N CYS A 86 3.44 18.29 -30.54
CA CYS A 86 4.18 17.16 -29.97
C CYS A 86 3.46 16.58 -28.74
N ARG A 87 3.34 15.25 -28.68
CA ARG A 87 2.72 14.57 -27.53
C ARG A 87 3.77 14.36 -26.44
N ILE A 88 3.42 14.68 -25.19
CA ILE A 88 4.26 14.32 -24.02
C ILE A 88 3.79 12.95 -23.52
N GLU A 89 4.69 11.97 -23.51
CA GLU A 89 4.40 10.63 -22.96
C GLU A 89 5.28 10.34 -21.73
N LYS A 90 4.65 9.78 -20.70
CA LYS A 90 5.31 9.24 -19.51
C LYS A 90 5.73 7.80 -19.79
N SER A 91 7.03 7.52 -19.70
CA SER A 91 7.58 6.16 -19.74
C SER A 91 8.15 5.79 -18.37
N TYR A 92 8.47 4.50 -18.18
CA TYR A 92 9.08 3.99 -16.95
C TYR A 92 10.39 4.72 -16.58
N ASP A 93 11.07 5.34 -17.57
CA ASP A 93 12.39 5.95 -17.38
C ASP A 93 12.46 7.47 -17.61
N GLY A 94 11.29 8.13 -17.67
CA GLY A 94 11.14 9.59 -17.70
C GLY A 94 10.07 10.09 -18.68
N TYR A 95 10.01 11.41 -18.84
CA TYR A 95 9.09 12.11 -19.75
C TYR A 95 9.78 12.46 -21.08
N TYR A 96 9.07 12.25 -22.18
CA TYR A 96 9.56 12.47 -23.54
C TYR A 96 8.59 13.34 -24.35
N ILE A 97 9.16 14.21 -25.19
CA ILE A 97 8.42 14.93 -26.22
C ILE A 97 8.54 14.11 -27.51
N ILE A 98 7.39 13.76 -28.10
CA ILE A 98 7.28 12.98 -29.33
C ILE A 98 6.76 13.90 -30.43
N GLY A 99 7.66 14.27 -31.35
CA GLY A 99 7.31 14.91 -32.63
C GLY A 99 7.30 13.88 -33.77
N ARG A 100 6.88 14.29 -34.97
CA ARG A 100 6.57 13.47 -36.17
C ARG A 100 7.56 12.35 -36.58
N SER A 101 8.72 12.20 -35.94
CA SER A 101 9.56 10.99 -36.02
C SER A 101 10.69 10.90 -34.98
N THR A 102 10.71 11.72 -33.93
CA THR A 102 11.84 11.76 -32.96
C THR A 102 11.38 11.83 -31.51
N LYS A 103 12.01 11.01 -30.66
CA LYS A 103 11.87 11.04 -29.20
C LYS A 103 13.00 11.86 -28.60
N VAL A 104 12.66 12.98 -27.95
CA VAL A 104 13.65 13.83 -27.29
C VAL A 104 13.29 14.01 -25.82
N ARG A 105 14.29 13.83 -24.95
CA ARG A 105 14.13 13.92 -23.49
C ARG A 105 13.96 15.39 -23.09
N VAL A 106 12.95 15.68 -22.28
CA VAL A 106 12.57 17.06 -21.87
C VAL A 106 13.75 17.83 -21.25
N THR A 107 14.62 17.15 -20.51
CA THR A 107 15.82 17.74 -19.89
C THR A 107 16.88 18.22 -20.90
N LYS A 108 16.99 17.58 -22.07
CA LYS A 108 17.92 18.05 -23.13
C LYS A 108 17.40 19.33 -23.79
N ILE A 109 16.09 19.41 -24.04
CA ILE A 109 15.46 20.58 -24.67
C ILE A 109 15.57 21.82 -23.78
N THR A 110 15.25 21.68 -22.49
CA THR A 110 15.38 22.77 -21.50
C THR A 110 16.82 23.30 -21.38
N THR A 111 17.81 22.41 -21.52
CA THR A 111 19.24 22.80 -21.53
C THR A 111 19.63 23.57 -22.79
N ILE A 112 19.16 23.13 -23.97
CA ILE A 112 19.43 23.82 -25.24
C ILE A 112 18.80 25.22 -25.25
N ILE A 113 17.56 25.34 -24.77
CA ILE A 113 16.86 26.63 -24.69
C ILE A 113 17.60 27.61 -23.78
N PHE A 114 18.10 27.14 -22.62
CA PHE A 114 18.92 27.96 -21.73
C PHE A 114 20.13 28.58 -22.46
N TRP A 115 20.87 27.76 -23.23
CA TRP A 115 22.04 28.22 -23.98
C TRP A 115 21.70 29.12 -25.17
N LEU A 116 20.52 28.97 -25.78
CA LEU A 116 20.08 29.87 -26.87
C LEU A 116 19.61 31.22 -26.35
N MET A 117 19.06 31.29 -25.13
CA MET A 117 18.59 32.55 -24.55
C MET A 117 19.72 33.39 -23.94
N LEU A 118 20.83 32.77 -23.54
CA LEU A 118 21.97 33.43 -22.91
C LEU A 118 22.64 34.52 -23.79
N PRO A 119 22.89 34.32 -25.10
CA PRO A 119 23.48 35.34 -25.97
C PRO A 119 22.53 36.52 -26.25
N VAL A 120 21.23 36.24 -26.42
CA VAL A 120 20.19 37.28 -26.60
C VAL A 120 20.13 38.17 -25.36
N PHE A 121 20.31 37.59 -24.18
CA PHE A 121 20.39 38.32 -22.91
C PHE A 121 21.66 39.17 -22.78
N ILE A 122 22.84 38.64 -23.13
CA ILE A 122 24.10 39.41 -23.14
C ILE A 122 23.95 40.63 -24.06
N PHE A 123 23.31 40.47 -25.22
CA PHE A 123 23.02 41.55 -26.15
C PHE A 123 22.13 42.65 -25.51
N PHE A 124 21.02 42.29 -24.88
CA PHE A 124 20.14 43.27 -24.21
C PHE A 124 20.79 43.93 -22.98
N ALA A 125 21.61 43.21 -22.22
CA ALA A 125 22.34 43.75 -21.06
C ALA A 125 23.37 44.81 -21.49
N VAL A 126 24.17 44.52 -22.52
CA VAL A 126 25.14 45.46 -23.09
C VAL A 126 24.44 46.69 -23.68
N PHE A 127 23.33 46.50 -24.40
CA PHE A 127 22.54 47.61 -24.94
C PHE A 127 21.90 48.49 -23.86
N SER A 128 21.46 47.90 -22.75
CA SER A 128 20.85 48.66 -21.64
C SER A 128 21.88 49.52 -20.89
N CYS A 129 23.15 49.11 -20.86
CA CYS A 129 24.23 49.88 -20.23
C CYS A 129 24.81 50.98 -21.13
N ALA A 130 24.58 50.92 -22.45
CA ALA A 130 25.24 51.80 -23.43
C ALA A 130 24.53 53.15 -23.70
N ARG A 131 23.38 53.43 -23.08
CA ARG A 131 22.66 54.71 -23.25
C ARG A 131 22.34 55.37 -21.90
N PRO A 132 23.04 56.45 -21.50
CA PRO A 132 22.92 56.99 -20.14
C PRO A 132 21.72 57.92 -19.90
N ASN A 133 20.98 58.35 -20.92
CA ASN A 133 20.19 59.59 -20.81
C ASN A 133 18.69 59.55 -21.14
N ASP A 134 18.05 58.38 -21.29
CA ASP A 134 16.59 58.32 -21.38
C ASP A 134 16.01 57.36 -20.35
N ARG A 135 14.90 57.79 -19.73
CA ARG A 135 14.15 57.09 -18.68
C ARG A 135 13.78 55.66 -19.13
N TYR A 136 14.59 54.67 -18.80
CA TYR A 136 14.23 53.26 -19.00
C TYR A 136 14.83 52.38 -17.90
N ILE A 137 14.08 52.21 -16.81
CA ILE A 137 14.31 51.18 -15.78
C ILE A 137 13.30 50.01 -15.95
N PRO A 138 13.36 49.24 -17.05
CA PRO A 138 12.90 47.84 -17.02
C PRO A 138 14.05 46.84 -17.02
N GLY A 139 15.22 47.21 -17.55
CA GLY A 139 16.34 46.29 -17.77
C GLY A 139 16.92 45.72 -16.48
N THR A 140 17.09 46.53 -15.44
CA THR A 140 17.66 46.08 -14.16
C THR A 140 16.71 45.19 -13.35
N VAL A 141 15.39 45.46 -13.37
CA VAL A 141 14.40 44.62 -12.67
C VAL A 141 14.22 43.28 -13.39
N LEU A 142 14.11 43.28 -14.73
CA LEU A 142 14.11 42.05 -15.53
C LEU A 142 15.43 41.27 -15.35
N PHE A 143 16.56 41.97 -15.21
CA PHE A 143 17.86 41.37 -14.89
C PHE A 143 17.87 40.68 -13.52
N SER A 144 17.41 41.34 -12.45
CA SER A 144 17.36 40.73 -11.11
C SER A 144 16.43 39.52 -11.05
N MET A 145 15.28 39.60 -11.73
CA MET A 145 14.28 38.53 -11.73
C MET A 145 14.74 37.35 -12.57
N PHE A 146 15.40 37.58 -13.71
CA PHE A 146 15.99 36.51 -14.52
C PHE A 146 17.24 35.92 -13.87
N ALA A 147 18.08 36.72 -13.22
CA ALA A 147 19.22 36.23 -12.43
C ALA A 147 18.73 35.36 -11.27
N LEU A 148 17.69 35.78 -10.55
CA LEU A 148 17.04 34.97 -9.51
C LEU A 148 16.45 33.68 -10.10
N MET A 149 15.86 33.74 -11.29
CA MET A 149 15.31 32.57 -11.99
C MET A 149 16.42 31.62 -12.51
N CYS A 150 17.54 32.13 -13.00
CA CYS A 150 18.72 31.35 -13.35
C CYS A 150 19.37 30.72 -12.12
N ILE A 151 19.42 31.45 -11.00
CA ILE A 151 19.88 30.93 -9.71
C ILE A 151 18.92 29.85 -9.22
N LEU A 152 17.60 30.04 -9.30
CA LEU A 152 16.59 29.01 -9.01
C LEU A 152 16.70 27.81 -9.95
N MET A 153 16.97 28.02 -11.24
CA MET A 153 17.22 26.94 -12.22
C MET A 153 18.54 26.21 -11.93
N LEU A 154 19.58 26.91 -11.50
CA LEU A 154 20.86 26.33 -11.07
C LEU A 154 20.70 25.54 -9.77
N ILE A 155 19.96 26.07 -8.80
CA ILE A 155 19.61 25.41 -7.52
C ILE A 155 18.75 24.17 -7.79
N THR A 156 17.76 24.25 -8.68
CA THR A 156 16.91 23.11 -9.04
C THR A 156 17.64 22.06 -9.91
N GLN A 157 18.62 22.46 -10.73
CA GLN A 157 19.53 21.52 -11.39
C GLN A 157 20.62 20.97 -10.46
N ALA A 158 20.87 21.61 -9.31
CA ALA A 158 21.72 21.09 -8.25
C ALA A 158 21.01 20.05 -7.38
N ILE A 159 19.68 19.87 -7.52
CA ILE A 159 18.94 18.78 -6.88
C ILE A 159 19.43 17.43 -7.43
N PRO A 160 19.96 16.53 -6.57
CA PRO A 160 20.45 15.24 -7.02
C PRO A 160 19.35 14.42 -7.70
N ASN A 161 19.62 13.94 -8.91
CA ASN A 161 18.73 13.02 -9.62
C ASN A 161 19.43 11.67 -9.78
N ALA A 162 18.78 10.58 -9.37
CA ALA A 162 19.30 9.23 -9.49
C ALA A 162 18.41 8.39 -10.43
N LYS A 163 19.04 7.57 -11.29
CA LYS A 163 18.35 6.58 -12.13
C LYS A 163 19.02 5.22 -11.92
N VAL A 164 18.25 4.15 -11.76
CA VAL A 164 18.76 2.78 -11.66
C VAL A 164 18.23 1.93 -12.82
N LYS A 165 19.10 1.15 -13.47
CA LYS A 165 18.74 0.19 -14.52
C LYS A 165 19.88 -0.81 -14.73
N ASN A 166 19.57 -2.11 -14.88
CA ASN A 166 20.53 -3.16 -15.23
C ASN A 166 21.82 -3.13 -14.37
N SER A 167 21.67 -3.20 -13.05
CA SER A 167 22.79 -3.15 -12.08
C SER A 167 23.67 -1.90 -12.16
N LYS A 168 23.15 -0.80 -12.72
CA LYS A 168 23.86 0.48 -12.80
C LYS A 168 23.01 1.60 -12.22
N ILE A 169 23.69 2.54 -11.57
CA ILE A 169 23.10 3.79 -11.09
C ILE A 169 23.76 4.98 -11.78
N TRP A 170 22.93 5.91 -12.26
CA TRP A 170 23.36 7.21 -12.74
C TRP A 170 22.98 8.26 -11.72
N LEU A 171 23.97 8.85 -11.06
CA LEU A 171 23.82 9.98 -10.16
C LEU A 171 24.14 11.27 -10.91
N ARG A 172 23.25 12.26 -10.79
CA ARG A 172 23.49 13.61 -11.30
C ARG A 172 23.68 14.56 -10.13
N LYS A 173 24.83 15.25 -10.07
CA LYS A 173 25.11 16.35 -9.14
C LYS A 173 25.44 17.60 -9.96
N GLY A 174 24.49 18.53 -10.05
CA GLY A 174 24.61 19.68 -10.97
C GLY A 174 24.66 19.23 -12.44
N PHE A 175 25.71 19.61 -13.16
CA PHE A 175 25.93 19.20 -14.56
C PHE A 175 26.72 17.89 -14.71
N ALA A 176 27.31 17.39 -13.62
CA ALA A 176 28.10 16.17 -13.64
C ALA A 176 27.19 14.94 -13.55
N PHE A 177 27.46 13.96 -14.41
CA PHE A 177 26.84 12.64 -14.41
C PHE A 177 27.87 11.61 -13.99
N TYR A 178 27.50 10.79 -13.01
CA TYR A 178 28.31 9.71 -12.50
C TYR A 178 27.57 8.41 -12.74
N GLU A 179 28.21 7.49 -13.46
CA GLU A 179 27.73 6.12 -13.62
C GLU A 179 28.52 5.23 -12.68
N HIS A 180 27.80 4.44 -11.88
CA HIS A 180 28.40 3.45 -11.00
C HIS A 180 27.79 2.09 -11.24
N ASP A 181 28.63 1.07 -11.19
CA ASP A 181 28.16 -0.30 -11.03
C ASP A 181 27.64 -0.46 -9.61
N LEU A 182 26.49 -1.10 -9.51
CA LEU A 182 25.85 -1.32 -8.22
C LEU A 182 26.59 -2.38 -7.40
N SER A 183 27.26 -3.35 -8.04
CA SER A 183 27.96 -4.45 -7.36
C SER A 183 28.99 -4.05 -6.29
N GLU A 184 29.43 -2.79 -6.29
CA GLU A 184 30.46 -2.24 -5.38
C GLU A 184 29.90 -1.23 -4.35
N TYR A 185 28.58 -1.15 -4.19
CA TYR A 185 27.93 -0.14 -3.37
C TYR A 185 27.96 -0.42 -1.85
N LYS A 186 28.20 0.62 -1.04
CA LYS A 186 27.99 0.64 0.42
C LYS A 186 27.28 1.93 0.85
N SER A 187 26.49 1.89 1.92
CA SER A 187 25.87 3.10 2.50
C SER A 187 25.87 3.15 4.01
N SER A 188 25.91 4.37 4.54
CA SER A 188 25.72 4.69 5.96
C SER A 188 24.95 6.00 6.13
N TYR A 189 24.11 6.09 7.16
CA TYR A 189 23.35 7.30 7.50
C TYR A 189 23.98 8.01 8.70
N CYS A 190 24.12 9.34 8.64
CA CYS A 190 24.61 10.17 9.75
C CYS A 190 23.50 11.06 10.29
N SER A 191 22.92 10.67 11.43
CA SER A 191 21.76 11.33 12.06
C SER A 191 22.06 12.76 12.53
N THR A 192 23.27 13.03 13.02
CA THR A 192 23.64 14.33 13.61
C THR A 192 23.80 15.45 12.58
N SER A 193 23.96 15.11 11.30
CA SER A 193 24.21 16.08 10.23
C SER A 193 23.20 16.04 9.09
N GLY A 194 22.27 15.08 9.07
CA GLY A 194 21.19 15.04 8.07
C GLY A 194 21.68 14.68 6.65
N TYR A 195 22.70 13.83 6.54
CA TYR A 195 23.21 13.34 5.26
C TYR A 195 23.33 11.82 5.23
N TYR A 196 23.10 11.25 4.04
CA TYR A 196 23.54 9.90 3.71
C TYR A 196 24.91 9.94 3.05
N ILE A 197 25.74 8.96 3.37
CA ILE A 197 27.02 8.73 2.70
C ILE A 197 26.85 7.47 1.86
N LEU A 198 26.89 7.63 0.54
CA LEU A 198 26.90 6.53 -0.42
C LEU A 198 28.32 6.34 -0.91
N THR A 199 28.84 5.12 -0.87
CA THR A 199 30.17 4.79 -1.40
C THR A 199 30.02 3.89 -2.61
N PHE A 200 30.63 4.29 -3.72
CA PHE A 200 30.73 3.49 -4.94
C PHE A 200 32.18 3.46 -5.39
N SER A 201 32.78 2.27 -5.55
CA SER A 201 34.18 2.11 -5.99
C SER A 201 35.15 3.00 -5.20
N ASP A 202 35.04 2.97 -3.87
CA ASP A 202 35.81 3.78 -2.90
C ASP A 202 35.66 5.31 -3.00
N LYS A 203 34.65 5.80 -3.74
CA LYS A 203 34.28 7.22 -3.78
C LYS A 203 33.04 7.50 -2.94
N GLU A 204 33.15 8.44 -2.02
CA GLU A 204 32.06 8.86 -1.16
C GLU A 204 31.21 10.00 -1.76
N TYR A 205 29.90 9.85 -1.65
CA TYR A 205 28.89 10.80 -2.05
C TYR A 205 28.03 11.18 -0.84
N LYS A 206 28.18 12.42 -0.36
CA LYS A 206 27.32 13.00 0.69
C LYS A 206 26.05 13.56 0.06
N ILE A 207 24.89 13.03 0.46
CA ILE A 207 23.59 13.42 -0.07
C ILE A 207 22.68 13.90 1.07
N PRO A 208 22.14 15.14 1.03
CA PRO A 208 21.22 15.64 2.05
C PRO A 208 20.00 14.73 2.20
N SER A 209 19.57 14.46 3.43
CA SER A 209 18.41 13.63 3.75
C SER A 209 17.10 14.22 3.21
N GLU A 210 17.06 15.53 2.99
CA GLU A 210 15.94 16.29 2.42
C GLU A 210 15.70 16.00 0.92
N CYS A 211 16.60 15.27 0.26
CA CYS A 211 16.36 14.80 -1.11
C CYS A 211 15.25 13.73 -1.09
N VAL A 212 14.01 14.14 -1.31
CA VAL A 212 12.73 13.43 -1.10
C VAL A 212 12.62 11.99 -1.68
N ASN A 213 13.53 11.56 -2.56
CA ASN A 213 13.54 10.21 -3.14
C ASN A 213 14.75 9.34 -2.75
N LEU A 214 15.63 9.82 -1.87
CA LEU A 214 16.80 9.06 -1.46
C LEU A 214 16.43 7.81 -0.65
N GLY A 215 15.41 7.90 0.22
CA GLY A 215 14.89 6.72 0.91
C GLY A 215 14.34 5.65 -0.04
N PHE A 216 13.68 6.07 -1.13
CA PHE A 216 13.22 5.16 -2.18
C PHE A 216 14.40 4.58 -2.98
N LEU A 217 15.40 5.40 -3.31
CA LEU A 217 16.63 4.95 -3.96
C LEU A 217 17.37 3.92 -3.12
N LEU A 218 17.55 4.17 -1.83
CA LEU A 218 18.21 3.26 -0.90
C LEU A 218 17.49 1.91 -0.82
N LYS A 219 16.16 1.92 -0.68
CA LYS A 219 15.34 0.70 -0.72
C LYS A 219 15.49 -0.05 -2.05
N LEU A 220 15.55 0.67 -3.17
CA LEU A 220 15.78 0.09 -4.48
C LEU A 220 17.18 -0.53 -4.59
N LEU A 221 18.21 0.12 -4.03
CA LEU A 221 19.58 -0.38 -4.01
C LEU A 221 19.71 -1.64 -3.14
N GLU A 222 19.13 -1.63 -1.95
CA GLU A 222 19.03 -2.81 -1.07
C GLU A 222 18.34 -3.97 -1.79
N GLN A 223 17.28 -3.70 -2.56
CA GLN A 223 16.58 -4.71 -3.35
C GLN A 223 17.36 -5.23 -4.56
N VAL A 224 18.11 -4.37 -5.27
CA VAL A 224 18.92 -4.79 -6.43
C VAL A 224 20.09 -5.67 -6.01
N HIS A 225 20.63 -5.46 -4.80
CA HIS A 225 21.65 -6.34 -4.22
C HIS A 225 21.11 -7.50 -3.41
N ASN A 226 19.80 -7.58 -3.26
CA ASN A 226 19.21 -8.63 -2.47
C ASN A 226 19.36 -9.97 -3.21
N PRO A 227 20.13 -10.93 -2.67
CA PRO A 227 20.32 -12.21 -3.33
C PRO A 227 19.01 -13.00 -3.45
N TYR A 228 17.96 -12.65 -2.72
CA TYR A 228 16.63 -13.25 -2.82
C TYR A 228 15.71 -12.60 -3.85
N ASN A 229 16.12 -11.52 -4.51
CA ASN A 229 15.30 -10.87 -5.53
C ASN A 229 15.39 -11.59 -6.90
N ASN A 230 15.37 -12.93 -6.88
CA ASN A 230 15.27 -13.79 -8.05
C ASN A 230 14.44 -15.04 -7.73
N GLU A 231 13.76 -15.58 -8.75
CA GLU A 231 12.87 -16.72 -8.62
C GLU A 231 13.54 -17.92 -7.93
N VAL A 232 14.76 -18.26 -8.33
CA VAL A 232 15.46 -19.46 -7.85
C VAL A 232 15.66 -19.43 -6.33
N ASN A 233 16.08 -18.29 -5.78
CA ASN A 233 16.32 -18.18 -4.34
C ASN A 233 15.03 -18.06 -3.54
N VAL A 234 13.99 -17.39 -4.07
CA VAL A 234 12.64 -17.40 -3.47
C VAL A 234 12.07 -18.81 -3.44
N GLU A 235 12.17 -19.57 -4.53
CA GLU A 235 11.71 -20.97 -4.58
C GLU A 235 12.44 -21.87 -3.59
N LYS A 236 13.76 -21.71 -3.47
CA LYS A 236 14.56 -22.46 -2.49
C LYS A 236 14.13 -22.11 -1.06
N LEU A 237 13.89 -20.84 -0.77
CA LEU A 237 13.43 -20.39 0.54
C LEU A 237 12.02 -20.90 0.86
N ILE A 238 11.09 -20.79 -0.10
CA ILE A 238 9.74 -21.36 0.00
C ILE A 238 9.83 -22.86 0.29
N SER A 239 10.64 -23.60 -0.48
CA SER A 239 10.80 -25.04 -0.33
C SER A 239 11.36 -25.43 1.03
N TYR A 240 12.34 -24.65 1.53
CA TYR A 240 12.88 -24.82 2.87
C TYR A 240 11.80 -24.63 3.95
N ILE A 241 11.10 -23.49 3.94
CA ILE A 241 10.07 -23.16 4.94
C ILE A 241 8.93 -24.17 4.89
N LYS A 242 8.49 -24.56 3.69
CA LYS A 242 7.49 -25.63 3.52
C LYS A 242 7.95 -26.92 4.17
N LYS A 243 9.19 -27.35 3.91
CA LYS A 243 9.73 -28.58 4.49
C LYS A 243 9.76 -28.54 6.02
N GLU A 244 10.16 -27.42 6.62
CA GLU A 244 10.30 -27.30 8.07
C GLU A 244 8.97 -27.16 8.81
N THR A 245 7.92 -26.65 8.14
CA THR A 245 6.65 -26.29 8.81
C THR A 245 5.46 -27.13 8.40
N LYS A 246 5.57 -27.91 7.32
CA LYS A 246 4.46 -28.70 6.75
C LYS A 246 3.72 -29.50 7.82
N LYS A 247 2.41 -29.29 7.88
CA LYS A 247 1.48 -30.00 8.76
C LYS A 247 0.24 -30.43 7.98
N PRO A 248 -0.34 -31.63 8.24
CA PRO A 248 -1.63 -32.00 7.67
C PRO A 248 -2.74 -31.08 8.16
N ALA A 249 -3.62 -30.66 7.26
CA ALA A 249 -4.79 -29.85 7.54
C ALA A 249 -5.99 -30.34 6.73
N VAL A 250 -7.16 -29.75 6.98
CA VAL A 250 -8.37 -30.00 6.21
C VAL A 250 -8.95 -28.68 5.77
N ASN A 251 -9.07 -28.47 4.45
CA ASN A 251 -9.76 -27.29 3.92
C ASN A 251 -11.26 -27.58 3.85
N LEU A 252 -12.05 -26.53 4.08
CA LEU A 252 -13.50 -26.54 4.03
C LEU A 252 -13.95 -25.68 2.85
N ILE A 253 -14.13 -26.31 1.69
CA ILE A 253 -14.44 -25.58 0.46
C ILE A 253 -15.95 -25.33 0.37
N PRO A 254 -16.39 -24.07 0.23
CA PRO A 254 -17.78 -23.73 -0.01
C PRO A 254 -18.32 -24.38 -1.29
N ASP A 255 -19.52 -24.95 -1.21
CA ASP A 255 -20.30 -25.43 -2.34
C ASP A 255 -21.65 -24.72 -2.36
N THR A 256 -21.82 -23.81 -3.31
CA THR A 256 -23.00 -22.95 -3.46
C THR A 256 -24.14 -23.58 -4.24
N GLU A 257 -23.91 -24.73 -4.85
CA GLU A 257 -24.90 -25.42 -5.72
C GLU A 257 -25.69 -26.48 -4.94
N SER A 258 -25.10 -27.01 -3.87
CA SER A 258 -25.72 -28.07 -3.07
C SER A 258 -26.91 -27.59 -2.24
N VAL A 259 -27.97 -28.41 -2.20
CA VAL A 259 -29.14 -28.17 -1.34
C VAL A 259 -28.76 -28.33 0.13
N LEU A 260 -29.19 -27.37 0.97
CA LEU A 260 -28.87 -27.34 2.40
C LEU A 260 -29.80 -28.23 3.22
N ASP A 261 -29.42 -29.50 3.36
CA ASP A 261 -30.07 -30.44 4.28
C ASP A 261 -29.59 -30.24 5.74
N ILE A 262 -30.39 -30.64 6.73
CA ILE A 262 -30.02 -30.48 8.15
C ILE A 262 -28.82 -31.34 8.58
N PHE A 263 -28.49 -32.40 7.85
CA PHE A 263 -27.43 -33.35 8.21
C PHE A 263 -26.07 -33.04 7.58
N ILE A 264 -25.98 -32.11 6.63
CA ILE A 264 -24.73 -31.85 5.89
C ILE A 264 -23.81 -30.84 6.59
N SER A 265 -22.54 -30.82 6.19
CA SER A 265 -21.63 -29.74 6.56
C SER A 265 -21.97 -28.45 5.80
N LYS A 266 -22.01 -27.32 6.49
CA LYS A 266 -22.46 -26.02 5.94
C LYS A 266 -22.07 -24.82 6.78
N ILE A 267 -22.08 -23.65 6.13
CA ILE A 267 -22.11 -22.34 6.76
C ILE A 267 -23.56 -21.87 6.82
N GLY A 268 -24.01 -21.44 7.99
CA GLY A 268 -25.36 -20.92 8.17
C GLY A 268 -26.49 -21.93 7.94
N GLY A 269 -27.70 -21.40 7.82
CA GLY A 269 -28.95 -22.13 7.59
C GLY A 269 -29.45 -22.95 8.78
N LEU A 270 -30.47 -23.77 8.53
CA LEU A 270 -31.15 -24.55 9.56
C LEU A 270 -30.26 -25.67 10.15
N PRO A 271 -29.97 -25.70 11.46
CA PRO A 271 -29.10 -26.74 12.05
C PRO A 271 -29.78 -28.11 12.15
N TYR A 272 -28.99 -29.18 12.29
CA TYR A 272 -29.47 -30.39 12.98
C TYR A 272 -29.68 -30.05 14.47
N TRP A 273 -30.76 -30.51 15.10
CA TRP A 273 -30.91 -30.33 16.55
C TRP A 273 -31.55 -31.53 17.24
N ASP A 274 -30.93 -31.97 18.34
CA ASP A 274 -31.50 -32.99 19.22
C ASP A 274 -32.37 -32.31 20.29
N PHE A 275 -33.68 -32.47 20.18
CA PHE A 275 -34.66 -31.89 21.11
C PHE A 275 -34.54 -32.36 22.56
N LYS A 276 -33.70 -33.36 22.86
CA LYS A 276 -33.34 -33.72 24.23
C LYS A 276 -32.38 -32.72 24.88
N LYS A 277 -31.78 -31.82 24.10
CA LYS A 277 -30.92 -30.74 24.56
C LYS A 277 -31.63 -29.39 24.44
N GLU A 278 -31.36 -28.51 25.40
CA GLU A 278 -31.76 -27.10 25.30
C GLU A 278 -30.99 -26.40 24.18
N TYR A 279 -31.73 -25.73 23.30
CA TYR A 279 -31.14 -24.98 22.19
C TYR A 279 -30.28 -23.82 22.72
N PRO A 280 -29.10 -23.53 22.13
CA PRO A 280 -28.24 -22.47 22.59
C PRO A 280 -28.92 -21.10 22.51
N VAL A 281 -28.95 -20.42 23.64
CA VAL A 281 -29.41 -19.03 23.76
C VAL A 281 -28.26 -18.16 24.25
N ASP A 282 -28.27 -16.90 23.84
CA ASP A 282 -27.36 -15.88 24.34
C ASP A 282 -27.74 -15.39 25.74
N GLU A 283 -27.02 -14.37 26.24
CA GLU A 283 -27.24 -13.83 27.57
C GLU A 283 -28.64 -13.24 27.81
N ASP A 284 -29.34 -12.83 26.75
CA ASP A 284 -30.70 -12.28 26.82
C ASP A 284 -31.77 -13.36 26.61
N GLY A 285 -31.36 -14.63 26.46
CA GLY A 285 -32.25 -15.75 26.22
C GLY A 285 -32.71 -15.87 24.76
N VAL A 286 -32.09 -15.14 23.83
CA VAL A 286 -32.41 -15.22 22.40
C VAL A 286 -31.67 -16.38 21.77
N LYS A 287 -32.36 -17.16 20.93
CA LYS A 287 -31.78 -18.33 20.25
C LYS A 287 -30.68 -17.89 19.28
N MET A 288 -29.49 -18.49 19.43
CA MET A 288 -28.35 -18.20 18.57
C MET A 288 -28.53 -18.75 17.15
N GLN A 289 -27.97 -18.04 16.18
CA GLN A 289 -27.88 -18.47 14.80
C GLN A 289 -26.76 -19.50 14.63
N LEU A 290 -26.94 -20.46 13.72
CA LEU A 290 -25.87 -21.37 13.32
C LEU A 290 -24.82 -20.60 12.50
N LEU A 291 -23.57 -20.59 12.95
CA LEU A 291 -22.43 -20.07 12.18
C LEU A 291 -21.92 -21.13 11.20
N CYS A 292 -21.64 -22.33 11.72
CA CYS A 292 -21.06 -23.42 10.95
C CYS A 292 -21.48 -24.77 11.53
N GLN A 293 -21.72 -25.75 10.65
CA GLN A 293 -21.98 -27.14 11.00
C GLN A 293 -21.04 -28.04 10.22
N LEU A 294 -20.45 -29.03 10.90
CA LEU A 294 -19.52 -30.00 10.33
C LEU A 294 -19.98 -31.41 10.67
N ASN A 295 -20.38 -32.18 9.66
CA ASN A 295 -20.68 -33.60 9.80
C ASN A 295 -19.42 -34.42 9.53
N PHE A 296 -18.81 -34.93 10.59
CA PHE A 296 -17.57 -35.70 10.48
C PHE A 296 -17.71 -37.01 9.70
N SER A 297 -18.93 -37.50 9.48
CA SER A 297 -19.17 -38.68 8.64
C SER A 297 -18.88 -38.39 7.16
N GLU A 298 -18.87 -37.12 6.75
CA GLU A 298 -18.54 -36.65 5.40
C GLU A 298 -17.02 -36.45 5.22
N CYS A 299 -16.27 -36.34 6.32
CA CYS A 299 -14.83 -36.12 6.29
C CYS A 299 -14.09 -37.43 5.99
N LYS A 300 -13.63 -37.58 4.73
CA LYS A 300 -12.86 -38.73 4.26
C LYS A 300 -11.34 -38.57 4.44
N VAL A 301 -10.91 -37.44 5.00
CA VAL A 301 -9.50 -37.14 5.24
C VAL A 301 -8.94 -38.09 6.29
N LYS A 302 -7.83 -38.76 5.98
CA LYS A 302 -7.14 -39.62 6.94
C LYS A 302 -6.47 -38.75 8.00
N ASN A 303 -7.11 -38.63 9.17
CA ASN A 303 -6.50 -38.03 10.34
C ASN A 303 -6.90 -38.81 11.60
N THR A 304 -6.08 -38.73 12.65
CA THR A 304 -6.24 -39.51 13.89
C THR A 304 -6.90 -38.73 15.03
N VAL A 305 -7.15 -37.43 14.85
CA VAL A 305 -7.57 -36.49 15.91
C VAL A 305 -9.03 -36.08 15.76
N LEU A 306 -9.54 -35.83 14.55
CA LEU A 306 -10.96 -35.50 14.36
C LEU A 306 -11.85 -36.72 14.67
N PRO A 307 -13.07 -36.49 15.18
CA PRO A 307 -14.07 -37.56 15.31
C PRO A 307 -14.34 -38.23 13.95
N LYS A 308 -14.66 -39.53 13.97
CA LYS A 308 -15.03 -40.29 12.75
C LYS A 308 -16.49 -40.11 12.32
N SER A 309 -17.32 -39.54 13.19
CA SER A 309 -18.77 -39.39 12.99
C SER A 309 -19.31 -38.32 13.93
N GLY A 310 -20.59 -38.01 13.77
CA GLY A 310 -21.28 -36.99 14.57
C GLY A 310 -21.19 -35.60 13.93
N ILE A 311 -21.99 -34.68 14.45
CA ILE A 311 -22.12 -33.32 13.95
C ILE A 311 -21.60 -32.35 15.00
N LEU A 312 -20.65 -31.51 14.61
CA LEU A 312 -20.12 -30.39 15.41
C LEU A 312 -20.71 -29.09 14.89
N GLN A 313 -21.15 -28.22 15.79
CA GLN A 313 -21.85 -26.98 15.45
C GLN A 313 -21.26 -25.82 16.21
N PHE A 314 -21.23 -24.66 15.55
CA PHE A 314 -20.77 -23.39 16.08
C PHE A 314 -21.94 -22.41 15.94
N PHE A 315 -22.29 -21.73 17.02
CA PHE A 315 -23.40 -20.80 17.10
C PHE A 315 -22.89 -19.45 17.60
N ILE A 316 -23.50 -18.37 17.12
CA ILE A 316 -23.22 -16.99 17.53
C ILE A 316 -24.54 -16.25 17.80
N SER A 317 -24.48 -15.30 18.73
CA SER A 317 -25.56 -14.33 18.94
C SER A 317 -25.55 -13.30 17.82
N GLU A 318 -26.74 -12.83 17.46
CA GLU A 318 -26.97 -11.72 16.53
C GLU A 318 -27.19 -10.39 17.28
N LYS A 319 -26.86 -10.34 18.58
CA LYS A 319 -27.13 -9.20 19.45
C LYS A 319 -26.36 -7.94 19.03
N ASP A 320 -25.11 -8.10 18.61
CA ASP A 320 -24.19 -7.01 18.33
C ASP A 320 -23.36 -7.28 17.07
N SER A 321 -22.59 -6.27 16.67
CA SER A 321 -21.65 -6.34 15.56
C SER A 321 -20.32 -7.00 15.94
N LEU A 322 -20.22 -7.62 17.13
CA LEU A 322 -19.05 -8.37 17.57
C LEU A 322 -19.18 -9.87 17.24
N TYR A 323 -20.26 -10.28 16.57
CA TYR A 323 -20.49 -11.66 16.15
C TYR A 323 -20.34 -12.66 17.32
N GLY A 324 -20.80 -12.22 18.50
CA GLY A 324 -20.84 -13.01 19.73
C GLY A 324 -19.52 -13.16 20.48
N VAL A 325 -18.38 -12.65 19.97
CA VAL A 325 -17.09 -12.80 20.66
C VAL A 325 -17.07 -12.00 21.94
N ASN A 326 -16.45 -12.56 22.99
CA ASN A 326 -16.19 -11.85 24.23
C ASN A 326 -14.69 -11.52 24.31
N PHE A 327 -14.31 -10.28 24.01
CA PHE A 327 -12.90 -9.86 24.05
C PHE A 327 -12.30 -9.80 25.46
N GLU A 328 -13.13 -9.73 26.50
CA GLU A 328 -12.66 -9.77 27.91
C GLU A 328 -12.29 -11.20 28.34
N ASP A 329 -13.08 -12.20 27.90
CA ASP A 329 -12.76 -13.62 28.09
C ASP A 329 -13.33 -14.44 26.93
N GLN A 330 -12.44 -14.71 25.98
CA GLN A 330 -12.71 -15.43 24.73
C GLN A 330 -13.03 -16.91 24.91
N THR A 331 -12.95 -17.42 26.15
CA THR A 331 -13.26 -18.82 26.47
C THR A 331 -14.68 -19.01 27.03
N VAL A 332 -15.36 -17.91 27.37
CA VAL A 332 -16.71 -17.93 27.93
C VAL A 332 -17.76 -17.97 26.83
N GLN A 333 -18.46 -19.10 26.73
CA GLN A 333 -19.53 -19.39 25.75
C GLN A 333 -20.86 -18.69 26.08
N LYS A 334 -20.81 -17.37 26.30
CA LYS A 334 -21.96 -16.53 26.67
C LYS A 334 -22.81 -16.17 25.45
N ASN A 335 -22.21 -15.49 24.47
CA ASN A 335 -22.85 -15.03 23.23
C ASN A 335 -22.41 -15.84 22.00
N TRP A 336 -21.74 -16.98 22.23
CA TRP A 336 -21.44 -18.01 21.24
C TRP A 336 -21.49 -19.38 21.90
N ARG A 337 -21.64 -20.45 21.12
CA ARG A 337 -21.69 -21.83 21.64
C ARG A 337 -21.16 -22.84 20.65
N VAL A 338 -20.43 -23.84 21.15
CA VAL A 338 -20.06 -25.03 20.39
C VAL A 338 -20.76 -26.25 20.95
N VAL A 339 -21.41 -27.01 20.06
CA VAL A 339 -22.18 -28.19 20.44
C VAL A 339 -21.80 -29.37 19.57
N TYR A 340 -21.51 -30.50 20.20
CA TYR A 340 -21.26 -31.77 19.51
C TYR A 340 -22.39 -32.78 19.75
N HIS A 341 -22.87 -33.36 18.66
CA HIS A 341 -23.85 -34.44 18.63
C HIS A 341 -23.17 -35.73 18.16
N ALA A 342 -22.81 -36.59 19.13
CA ALA A 342 -22.15 -37.86 18.84
C ALA A 342 -23.07 -38.87 18.11
N ARG A 343 -24.38 -38.79 18.35
CA ARG A 343 -25.41 -39.67 17.76
C ARG A 343 -26.42 -38.81 17.01
N ILE A 344 -26.72 -39.20 15.78
CA ILE A 344 -27.59 -38.46 14.86
C ILE A 344 -28.89 -39.23 14.66
N ASP A 345 -30.03 -38.62 14.95
CA ASP A 345 -31.34 -39.18 14.62
C ASP A 345 -31.71 -38.87 13.16
N LYS A 346 -31.61 -39.88 12.30
CA LYS A 346 -31.92 -39.77 10.87
C LYS A 346 -33.42 -39.67 10.56
N LYS A 347 -34.31 -39.82 11.56
CA LYS A 347 -35.76 -39.64 11.39
C LYS A 347 -36.20 -38.19 11.59
N LEU A 348 -35.27 -37.32 11.99
CA LEU A 348 -35.52 -35.90 12.14
C LEU A 348 -35.73 -35.25 10.77
N THR A 349 -36.63 -34.29 10.70
CA THR A 349 -36.95 -33.55 9.47
C THR A 349 -36.73 -32.06 9.67
N ALA A 350 -36.41 -31.34 8.60
CA ALA A 350 -36.24 -29.89 8.63
C ALA A 350 -37.48 -29.17 9.20
N ASP A 351 -38.69 -29.63 8.84
CA ASP A 351 -39.94 -29.03 9.33
C ASP A 351 -40.12 -29.13 10.85
N LYS A 352 -39.54 -30.14 11.50
CA LYS A 352 -39.52 -30.20 12.96
C LYS A 352 -38.58 -29.15 13.53
N ILE A 353 -37.41 -28.96 12.94
CA ILE A 353 -36.44 -27.95 13.41
C ILE A 353 -36.97 -26.53 13.20
N LYS A 354 -37.68 -26.25 12.10
CA LYS A 354 -38.31 -24.94 11.87
C LYS A 354 -39.24 -24.50 13.02
N LYS A 355 -39.83 -25.43 13.77
CA LYS A 355 -40.64 -25.13 14.96
C LYS A 355 -39.85 -24.52 16.12
N LEU A 356 -38.51 -24.57 16.07
CA LEU A 356 -37.67 -23.85 17.02
C LEU A 356 -37.69 -22.34 16.79
N ASN A 357 -38.25 -21.83 15.68
CA ASN A 357 -38.31 -20.41 15.35
C ASN A 357 -36.93 -19.73 15.49
N ILE A 358 -35.91 -20.34 14.91
CA ILE A 358 -34.55 -19.80 14.86
C ILE A 358 -34.54 -18.72 13.78
N ASN A 359 -33.82 -17.62 14.02
CA ASN A 359 -33.64 -16.62 12.98
C ASN A 359 -32.68 -17.14 11.90
N GLU A 360 -33.19 -17.31 10.68
CA GLU A 360 -32.40 -17.71 9.51
C GLU A 360 -32.07 -16.52 8.59
N TYR A 361 -32.59 -15.33 8.91
CA TYR A 361 -32.36 -14.12 8.14
C TYR A 361 -30.91 -13.67 8.28
N VAL A 362 -30.33 -13.23 7.17
CA VAL A 362 -28.99 -12.67 7.14
C VAL A 362 -29.10 -11.16 7.29
N ASP A 363 -28.73 -10.64 8.45
CA ASP A 363 -28.47 -9.22 8.69
C ASP A 363 -26.96 -9.01 8.78
N GLU A 364 -26.37 -8.45 7.71
CA GLU A 364 -24.91 -8.27 7.57
C GLU A 364 -24.29 -7.45 8.71
N ASN A 365 -25.10 -6.68 9.46
CA ASN A 365 -24.62 -5.93 10.64
C ASN A 365 -24.51 -6.79 11.91
N LYS A 366 -25.09 -7.99 11.90
CA LYS A 366 -25.26 -8.86 13.08
C LYS A 366 -24.69 -10.27 12.90
N THR A 367 -24.39 -10.65 11.67
CA THR A 367 -23.77 -11.94 11.35
C THR A 367 -22.70 -11.75 10.28
N PRO A 368 -21.56 -12.48 10.34
CA PRO A 368 -20.56 -12.44 9.29
C PRO A 368 -21.00 -13.24 8.05
N ILE A 369 -22.09 -14.01 8.14
CA ILE A 369 -22.61 -14.83 7.04
C ILE A 369 -23.29 -13.90 6.04
N LEU A 370 -22.89 -13.96 4.78
CA LEU A 370 -23.56 -13.27 3.67
C LEU A 370 -24.47 -14.22 2.88
N LYS A 371 -24.10 -15.50 2.82
CA LYS A 371 -24.85 -16.54 2.11
C LYS A 371 -24.67 -17.90 2.77
N HIS A 372 -25.79 -18.59 3.01
CA HIS A 372 -25.75 -19.98 3.48
C HIS A 372 -25.21 -20.90 2.37
N CYS A 373 -24.28 -21.81 2.70
CA CYS A 373 -23.68 -22.72 1.71
C CYS A 373 -23.27 -24.07 2.30
N ALA A 374 -23.20 -25.10 1.47
CA ALA A 374 -22.64 -26.39 1.90
C ALA A 374 -21.10 -26.29 1.99
N LEU A 375 -20.49 -27.23 2.71
CA LEU A 375 -19.03 -27.35 2.84
C LEU A 375 -18.55 -28.73 2.44
N LYS A 376 -17.41 -28.79 1.74
CA LYS A 376 -16.71 -30.03 1.39
C LYS A 376 -15.36 -30.10 2.10
N PHE A 377 -15.10 -31.22 2.75
CA PHE A 377 -13.79 -31.51 3.32
C PHE A 377 -12.80 -31.90 2.22
N VAL A 378 -11.67 -31.20 2.15
CA VAL A 378 -10.58 -31.49 1.23
C VAL A 378 -9.29 -31.67 2.01
N GLN A 379 -8.56 -32.76 1.74
CA GLN A 379 -7.23 -32.99 2.30
C GLN A 379 -6.32 -31.82 1.93
N ALA A 380 -5.67 -31.22 2.92
CA ALA A 380 -4.79 -30.08 2.70
C ALA A 380 -3.48 -30.21 3.48
N GLU A 381 -2.54 -29.33 3.13
CA GLU A 381 -1.30 -29.11 3.84
C GLU A 381 -1.26 -27.65 4.26
N SER A 382 -0.90 -27.41 5.52
CA SER A 382 -0.74 -26.07 6.07
C SER A 382 0.74 -25.82 6.39
N TYR A 383 1.14 -24.57 6.22
CA TYR A 383 2.48 -24.07 6.45
C TYR A 383 2.39 -22.91 7.42
N LEU A 384 3.47 -22.63 8.16
CA LEU A 384 3.47 -21.53 9.12
C LEU A 384 3.25 -20.20 8.38
N PRO A 385 2.23 -19.40 8.72
CA PRO A 385 1.97 -18.13 8.06
C PRO A 385 3.06 -17.10 8.35
N SER A 386 3.26 -16.18 7.40
CA SER A 386 4.36 -15.21 7.45
C SER A 386 4.18 -14.09 8.48
N ASN A 387 2.97 -13.89 8.99
CA ASN A 387 2.59 -12.90 9.99
C ASN A 387 2.67 -13.42 11.44
N ILE A 388 3.06 -14.69 11.66
CA ILE A 388 3.24 -15.23 13.02
C ILE A 388 4.65 -14.89 13.53
N LEU A 389 4.78 -14.43 14.78
CA LEU A 389 6.05 -14.00 15.39
C LEU A 389 7.22 -15.00 15.21
N LYS A 390 6.94 -16.30 15.27
CA LYS A 390 7.94 -17.37 15.11
C LYS A 390 8.45 -17.53 13.67
N PHE A 391 7.83 -16.87 12.70
CA PHE A 391 8.22 -16.96 11.30
C PHE A 391 9.58 -16.30 11.03
N GLU A 392 9.91 -15.20 11.71
CA GLU A 392 11.18 -14.49 11.49
C GLU A 392 12.42 -15.33 11.83
N GLU A 393 12.34 -16.14 12.90
CA GLU A 393 13.41 -17.08 13.25
C GLU A 393 13.61 -18.15 12.17
N LEU A 394 12.51 -18.63 11.59
CA LEU A 394 12.55 -19.61 10.51
C LEU A 394 13.06 -18.99 9.20
N LEU A 395 12.65 -17.76 8.92
CA LEU A 395 13.10 -16.98 7.78
C LEU A 395 14.61 -16.77 7.85
N THR A 396 15.13 -16.34 9.00
CA THR A 396 16.57 -16.16 9.27
C THR A 396 17.35 -17.44 8.96
N LYS A 397 16.94 -18.57 9.54
CA LYS A 397 17.59 -19.88 9.30
C LYS A 397 17.51 -20.31 7.84
N GLY A 398 16.37 -20.07 7.19
CA GLY A 398 16.16 -20.39 5.79
C GLY A 398 17.05 -19.57 4.87
N VAL A 399 17.21 -18.28 5.18
CA VAL A 399 18.11 -17.39 4.47
C VAL A 399 19.56 -17.88 4.61
N GLU A 400 20.04 -18.04 5.84
CA GLU A 400 21.40 -18.54 6.10
C GLU A 400 21.70 -19.85 5.35
N LYS A 401 20.73 -20.76 5.28
CA LYS A 401 20.92 -22.05 4.60
C LYS A 401 20.93 -21.94 3.07
N VAL A 402 20.15 -21.02 2.50
CA VAL A 402 20.00 -20.86 1.05
C VAL A 402 21.11 -19.99 0.45
N SER A 403 21.49 -18.88 1.10
CA SER A 403 22.47 -17.93 0.59
C SER A 403 23.83 -17.98 1.27
N LYS A 404 23.96 -18.68 2.41
CA LYS A 404 25.14 -18.60 3.29
C LYS A 404 25.42 -17.18 3.82
N THR A 405 24.41 -16.32 3.84
CA THR A 405 24.49 -14.97 4.41
C THR A 405 23.62 -14.87 5.66
N TYR A 406 24.09 -14.12 6.66
CA TYR A 406 23.27 -13.78 7.81
C TYR A 406 22.18 -12.78 7.41
N PHE A 407 20.96 -12.99 7.89
CA PHE A 407 19.84 -12.07 7.75
C PHE A 407 19.03 -12.06 9.02
N LYS A 408 18.56 -10.88 9.44
CA LYS A 408 17.60 -10.73 10.53
C LYS A 408 16.63 -9.62 10.16
N GLY A 409 15.34 -9.96 10.15
CA GLY A 409 14.27 -9.04 9.79
C GLY A 409 13.02 -9.79 9.34
N SER A 410 12.03 -9.04 8.91
CA SER A 410 10.76 -9.54 8.40
C SER A 410 10.86 -9.99 6.94
N VAL A 411 9.81 -10.62 6.43
CA VAL A 411 9.68 -10.91 4.99
C VAL A 411 9.72 -9.62 4.16
N PHE A 412 9.15 -8.53 4.69
CA PHE A 412 9.18 -7.23 4.02
C PHE A 412 10.61 -6.67 3.93
N ASP A 413 11.43 -6.84 4.97
CA ASP A 413 12.84 -6.45 4.92
C ASP A 413 13.64 -7.30 3.92
N LEU A 414 13.27 -8.59 3.77
CA LEU A 414 13.94 -9.50 2.84
C LEU A 414 13.49 -9.34 1.39
N LEU A 415 12.20 -9.18 1.11
CA LEU A 415 11.68 -9.24 -0.26
C LEU A 415 11.09 -7.90 -0.72
N GLY A 416 10.81 -6.99 0.20
CA GLY A 416 10.15 -5.73 -0.09
C GLY A 416 8.67 -5.87 -0.46
N PRO A 417 8.06 -4.77 -0.93
CA PRO A 417 6.70 -4.78 -1.43
C PRO A 417 6.59 -5.46 -2.81
N THR A 418 5.42 -6.02 -3.09
CA THR A 418 5.12 -6.79 -4.32
C THR A 418 5.25 -5.99 -5.60
N ASN A 419 5.01 -4.68 -5.56
CA ASN A 419 5.16 -3.79 -6.72
C ASN A 419 6.63 -3.56 -7.12
N LEU A 420 7.59 -3.87 -6.25
CA LEU A 420 9.02 -3.75 -6.51
C LEU A 420 9.70 -5.12 -6.74
N ASN A 421 9.17 -6.17 -6.13
CA ASN A 421 9.66 -7.54 -6.29
C ASN A 421 8.50 -8.48 -6.70
N PRO A 422 8.42 -8.91 -7.97
CA PRO A 422 7.34 -9.79 -8.43
C PRO A 422 7.38 -11.17 -7.76
N TYR A 423 8.53 -11.60 -7.22
CA TYR A 423 8.65 -12.86 -6.49
C TYR A 423 8.18 -12.75 -5.03
N ALA A 424 8.13 -11.54 -4.47
CA ALA A 424 7.59 -11.31 -3.14
C ALA A 424 6.11 -11.69 -3.08
N GLU A 425 5.33 -11.38 -4.13
CA GLU A 425 3.91 -11.75 -4.21
C GLU A 425 3.72 -13.27 -4.08
N LYS A 426 4.54 -14.06 -4.79
CA LYS A 426 4.50 -15.52 -4.71
C LYS A 426 4.79 -16.00 -3.28
N PHE A 427 5.76 -15.39 -2.61
CA PHE A 427 6.10 -15.72 -1.23
C PHE A 427 4.93 -15.43 -0.29
N TYR A 428 4.39 -14.20 -0.31
CA TYR A 428 3.26 -13.79 0.54
C TYR A 428 2.04 -14.68 0.31
N ARG A 429 1.66 -14.92 -0.94
CA ARG A 429 0.51 -15.80 -1.27
C ARG A 429 0.71 -17.25 -0.85
N THR A 430 1.97 -17.71 -0.74
CA THR A 430 2.28 -19.09 -0.33
C THR A 430 2.15 -19.28 1.17
N PHE A 431 2.46 -18.24 1.95
CA PHE A 431 2.42 -18.25 3.42
C PHE A 431 1.33 -17.34 3.97
N SER A 432 0.22 -17.23 3.23
CA SER A 432 -1.06 -16.70 3.69
C SER A 432 -2.14 -17.78 3.59
N CYS A 433 -3.15 -17.70 4.45
CA CYS A 433 -4.26 -18.63 4.54
C CYS A 433 -5.51 -17.95 4.01
N ASN A 434 -5.88 -18.32 2.79
CA ASN A 434 -7.05 -17.75 2.12
C ASN A 434 -8.23 -18.73 2.10
N GLU A 435 -8.20 -19.78 2.93
CA GLU A 435 -9.19 -20.86 2.90
C GLU A 435 -9.68 -21.21 4.30
N ASN A 436 -10.99 -21.46 4.41
CA ASN A 436 -11.58 -22.03 5.62
C ASN A 436 -10.91 -23.38 5.91
N SER A 437 -10.55 -23.63 7.16
CA SER A 437 -9.75 -24.81 7.47
C SER A 437 -9.92 -25.33 8.89
N MET A 438 -9.49 -26.57 9.10
CA MET A 438 -9.30 -27.22 10.39
C MET A 438 -7.87 -27.75 10.49
N LEU A 439 -7.35 -27.81 11.72
CA LEU A 439 -6.03 -28.35 12.06
C LEU A 439 -4.84 -27.63 11.39
N SER A 440 -5.07 -26.54 10.67
CA SER A 440 -4.06 -25.66 10.08
C SER A 440 -3.24 -24.93 11.16
N TYR A 441 -2.23 -24.19 10.73
CA TYR A 441 -1.71 -23.07 11.52
C TYR A 441 -2.74 -21.94 11.54
N PRO A 442 -2.86 -21.21 12.65
CA PRO A 442 -3.76 -20.07 12.71
C PRO A 442 -3.22 -18.89 11.92
N GLU A 443 -4.14 -18.07 11.44
CA GLU A 443 -3.88 -16.78 10.82
C GLU A 443 -4.76 -15.71 11.45
N PHE A 444 -4.24 -14.48 11.45
CA PHE A 444 -4.81 -13.30 12.10
C PHE A 444 -4.58 -12.08 11.21
N CYS A 445 -5.54 -11.17 11.14
CA CYS A 445 -5.31 -9.85 10.54
C CYS A 445 -4.54 -8.93 11.51
N GLN A 446 -4.70 -9.15 12.81
CA GLN A 446 -4.07 -8.42 13.90
C GLN A 446 -3.14 -9.37 14.69
N ASP A 447 -3.29 -9.42 16.02
CA ASP A 447 -2.44 -10.20 16.91
C ASP A 447 -3.05 -11.56 17.28
N ASP A 448 -2.20 -12.53 17.63
CA ASP A 448 -2.64 -13.81 18.13
C ASP A 448 -3.29 -13.65 19.52
N PRO A 449 -4.58 -13.96 19.70
CA PRO A 449 -5.31 -13.74 20.96
C PRO A 449 -4.72 -14.52 22.14
N ARG A 450 -3.94 -15.58 21.86
CA ARG A 450 -3.29 -16.38 22.90
C ARG A 450 -2.10 -15.67 23.55
N GLU A 451 -1.62 -14.58 22.97
CA GLU A 451 -0.56 -13.74 23.57
C GLU A 451 -1.06 -12.96 24.79
N ASN A 452 -2.36 -12.70 24.87
CA ASN A 452 -3.01 -12.07 26.02
C ASN A 452 -3.24 -13.04 27.20
N LEU A 453 -2.99 -14.34 27.00
CA LEU A 453 -3.17 -15.37 28.02
C LEU A 453 -1.89 -15.67 28.77
N THR A 454 -2.00 -16.31 29.94
CA THR A 454 -0.81 -16.87 30.58
C THR A 454 -0.19 -17.96 29.69
N ALA A 455 1.13 -18.15 29.78
CA ALA A 455 1.83 -19.17 28.99
C ALA A 455 1.26 -20.59 29.17
N LYS A 456 0.64 -20.89 30.32
CA LYS A 456 -0.02 -22.17 30.59
C LYS A 456 -1.34 -22.30 29.84
N GLU A 457 -2.13 -21.23 29.80
CA GLU A 457 -3.43 -21.18 29.10
C GLU A 457 -3.24 -21.16 27.58
N ALA A 458 -2.31 -20.34 27.08
CA ALA A 458 -1.96 -20.32 25.67
C ALA A 458 -1.57 -21.71 25.15
N LYS A 459 -0.80 -22.49 25.94
CA LYS A 459 -0.42 -23.87 25.64
C LYS A 459 -1.60 -24.85 25.62
N TYR A 460 -2.71 -24.55 26.29
CA TYR A 460 -3.90 -25.39 26.24
C TYR A 460 -4.54 -25.35 24.84
N PHE A 461 -4.61 -24.16 24.23
CA PHE A 461 -5.23 -23.91 22.92
C PHE A 461 -4.25 -24.15 21.77
N ASP A 462 -3.74 -25.39 21.69
CA ASP A 462 -2.68 -25.82 20.77
C ASP A 462 -3.16 -26.13 19.33
N THR A 463 -4.47 -26.24 19.12
CA THR A 463 -5.06 -26.73 17.87
C THR A 463 -6.14 -25.79 17.36
N VAL A 464 -6.02 -25.38 16.08
CA VAL A 464 -7.12 -24.73 15.34
C VAL A 464 -8.20 -25.77 15.08
N LEU A 465 -9.34 -25.65 15.76
CA LEU A 465 -10.51 -26.48 15.55
C LEU A 465 -11.20 -26.08 14.24
N LEU A 466 -11.41 -24.78 14.05
CA LEU A 466 -12.05 -24.20 12.87
C LEU A 466 -11.48 -22.81 12.62
N GLN A 467 -11.23 -22.50 11.36
CA GLN A 467 -10.90 -21.17 10.87
C GLN A 467 -11.84 -20.83 9.72
N LEU A 468 -12.45 -19.65 9.78
CA LEU A 468 -13.37 -19.13 8.77
C LEU A 468 -12.86 -17.78 8.28
N VAL A 469 -12.55 -17.68 6.99
CA VAL A 469 -11.99 -16.47 6.37
C VAL A 469 -13.08 -15.68 5.66
N SER A 470 -12.90 -14.36 5.59
CA SER A 470 -13.67 -13.53 4.68
C SER A 470 -13.44 -13.95 3.24
N SER A 471 -14.47 -13.79 2.42
CA SER A 471 -14.51 -14.31 1.05
C SER A 471 -15.04 -13.24 0.11
N CYS A 472 -14.41 -13.08 -1.05
CA CYS A 472 -14.76 -12.04 -2.03
C CYS A 472 -15.13 -12.63 -3.40
N GLY A 473 -15.75 -11.80 -4.25
CA GLY A 473 -16.17 -12.17 -5.61
C GLY A 473 -17.28 -13.21 -5.64
N ASP A 474 -17.21 -14.19 -6.54
CA ASP A 474 -18.25 -15.22 -6.72
C ASP A 474 -18.41 -16.16 -5.51
N ARG A 475 -17.46 -16.11 -4.56
CA ARG A 475 -17.49 -16.84 -3.29
C ARG A 475 -17.89 -15.94 -2.11
N ASN A 476 -18.68 -14.89 -2.31
CA ASN A 476 -19.14 -13.97 -1.25
C ASN A 476 -20.08 -14.66 -0.24
N ILE A 477 -19.52 -15.51 0.62
CA ILE A 477 -20.23 -16.36 1.58
C ILE A 477 -20.17 -15.76 2.99
N MET A 478 -19.05 -15.13 3.32
CA MET A 478 -18.75 -14.64 4.65
C MET A 478 -17.87 -13.39 4.58
N SER A 479 -18.12 -12.43 5.47
CA SER A 479 -17.32 -11.24 5.69
C SER A 479 -17.21 -10.95 7.18
N TRP A 480 -15.98 -10.94 7.69
CA TRP A 480 -15.65 -10.57 9.07
C TRP A 480 -15.15 -9.13 9.05
N GLY A 481 -15.97 -8.17 9.46
CA GLY A 481 -15.61 -6.76 9.38
C GLY A 481 -15.21 -6.35 7.96
N ASP A 482 -14.04 -5.74 7.81
CA ASP A 482 -13.48 -5.25 6.55
C ASP A 482 -12.50 -6.23 5.86
N GLY A 483 -12.72 -7.53 6.03
CA GLY A 483 -11.96 -8.58 5.33
C GLY A 483 -11.12 -9.45 6.25
N GLY A 484 -11.67 -9.79 7.40
CA GLY A 484 -11.01 -10.51 8.48
C GLY A 484 -11.13 -12.03 8.48
N ILE A 485 -10.88 -12.61 9.65
CA ILE A 485 -10.85 -14.05 9.90
C ILE A 485 -11.34 -14.36 11.31
N ALA A 486 -12.01 -15.51 11.46
CA ALA A 486 -12.37 -16.07 12.76
C ALA A 486 -11.67 -17.39 13.02
N ASN A 487 -11.33 -17.64 14.28
CA ASN A 487 -10.65 -18.84 14.73
C ASN A 487 -11.33 -19.41 15.99
N PHE A 488 -11.48 -20.73 16.02
CA PHE A 488 -11.82 -21.50 17.20
C PHE A 488 -10.64 -22.40 17.55
N PHE A 489 -10.13 -22.30 18.77
CA PHE A 489 -9.02 -23.12 19.26
C PHE A 489 -9.48 -24.10 20.32
N ILE A 490 -8.84 -25.28 20.32
CA ILE A 490 -9.09 -26.35 21.28
C ILE A 490 -7.77 -27.01 21.67
N ASN A 491 -7.77 -27.74 22.79
CA ASN A 491 -6.69 -28.66 23.11
C ASN A 491 -6.78 -29.93 22.25
N SER A 492 -5.65 -30.35 21.69
CA SER A 492 -5.54 -31.55 20.84
C SER A 492 -6.03 -32.84 21.53
N LYS A 493 -5.83 -32.99 22.84
CA LYS A 493 -6.32 -34.14 23.61
C LYS A 493 -7.83 -34.06 23.81
N ALA A 494 -8.35 -32.89 24.19
CA ALA A 494 -9.78 -32.66 24.35
C ALA A 494 -10.54 -32.93 23.03
N LEU A 495 -9.99 -32.49 21.89
CA LEU A 495 -10.55 -32.80 20.56
C LEU A 495 -10.63 -34.31 20.30
N LYS A 496 -9.57 -35.06 20.61
CA LYS A 496 -9.55 -36.53 20.45
C LYS A 496 -10.57 -37.22 21.37
N GLU A 497 -10.77 -36.68 22.56
CA GLU A 497 -11.75 -37.14 23.56
C GLU A 497 -13.18 -36.64 23.28
N LYS A 498 -13.35 -35.77 22.27
CA LYS A 498 -14.62 -35.14 21.88
C LYS A 498 -15.21 -34.24 22.98
N ASP A 499 -14.33 -33.66 23.79
CA ASP A 499 -14.66 -32.67 24.80
C ASP A 499 -14.52 -31.26 24.22
N PHE A 500 -15.65 -30.62 23.95
CA PHE A 500 -15.76 -29.27 23.39
C PHE A 500 -16.16 -28.24 24.45
N SER A 501 -16.03 -28.57 25.75
CA SER A 501 -16.41 -27.68 26.84
C SER A 501 -15.52 -26.44 26.97
N LYS A 502 -14.23 -26.56 26.60
CA LYS A 502 -13.25 -25.48 26.68
C LYS A 502 -12.65 -25.18 25.30
N ILE A 503 -13.11 -24.07 24.72
CA ILE A 503 -12.72 -23.55 23.40
C ILE A 503 -12.38 -22.07 23.57
N LEU A 504 -11.47 -21.55 22.75
CA LEU A 504 -11.23 -20.12 22.61
C LEU A 504 -11.78 -19.67 21.25
N TYR A 505 -12.63 -18.65 21.24
CA TYR A 505 -13.17 -18.05 20.02
C TYR A 505 -12.61 -16.63 19.85
N ASN A 506 -12.05 -16.36 18.67
CA ASN A 506 -11.58 -15.05 18.25
C ASN A 506 -12.08 -14.73 16.84
N TRP A 507 -12.22 -13.46 16.53
CA TRP A 507 -12.15 -12.97 15.16
C TRP A 507 -11.50 -11.58 15.16
N ASP A 508 -10.85 -11.24 14.05
CA ASP A 508 -10.26 -9.93 13.81
C ASP A 508 -10.41 -9.53 12.33
N CYS A 509 -10.11 -8.27 12.02
CA CYS A 509 -10.12 -7.72 10.65
C CYS A 509 -9.07 -6.60 10.52
N PHE A 510 -8.98 -5.92 9.37
CA PHE A 510 -7.86 -5.05 9.00
C PHE A 510 -7.87 -3.66 9.65
#